data_AF-D5EH60-F1
#
_entry.id   AF-D5EH60-F1
#
_cell.length_a   1.000
_cell.length_b   1.000
_cell.length_c   1.000
_cell.angle_alpha   90.00
_cell.angle_beta   90.00
_cell.angle_gamma   90.00
#
_symmetry.space_group_name_H-M   'P 1'
#
loop_
_entity.id
_entity.type
_entity.pdbx_description
1 polymer ?
#
loop_
_entity_poly.entity_id
_entity_poly.type
_entity_poly.pdbx_seq_one_letter_code
_entity_poly.pdbx_strand_id
1 'polypeptide(L)'
;MRGLFTRWSFITLLLLLSVGFLGSHFFTISPNLEVAPPFSTPLWLNRNLPPTMAITLSDTSVEAHVDWEYEAPSQVHLSGKVTLAAPAALIWETPSKRMILQKLPGGASFFDIDSRDLSFKQMLGLSPFTQVAGALFSEKGKYSLKLEPAQAIDGTIILHLKGGRWGFLGTDQRGRDIFALFIAGIRVSLIVGISATLLASLLGLFFGLASGYKGGWVDGAIMRAVDILLSIPILPILMVLAAFWGKGLWQLVLILSLFSWMGTARTVRAMTLSLRDSYYIEGLRGLGAPTFYILWRHLLPETLPLLLANIALGVPGAILAEAGISFLGLSDPRIISWGRMLHEAHSFGAFTQGAWWMLIPPGLGITLLCLIFLDLGKFLEEQVDPQLKEARRL
;
A
#
# COMPACT_ATOMS: atom_id res chain seq x y z
N MET A 1 -11.07 9.39 29.96
CA MET A 1 -9.96 8.56 29.40
C MET A 1 -10.19 7.04 29.48
N ARG A 2 -10.86 6.48 30.53
CA ARG A 2 -11.04 5.01 30.66
C ARG A 2 -11.71 4.29 29.48
N GLY A 3 -12.54 4.97 28.68
CA GLY A 3 -13.20 4.38 27.50
C GLY A 3 -12.41 4.41 26.19
N LEU A 4 -11.23 5.04 26.15
CA LEU A 4 -10.43 5.12 24.91
C LEU A 4 -9.80 3.75 24.58
N PHE A 5 -9.22 3.09 25.58
CA PHE A 5 -8.48 1.84 25.41
C PHE A 5 -9.38 0.63 25.07
N THR A 6 -10.68 0.73 25.33
CA THR A 6 -11.66 -0.32 25.01
C THR A 6 -12.30 -0.12 23.64
N ARG A 7 -12.02 0.98 22.94
CA ARG A 7 -12.58 1.23 21.62
C ARG A 7 -11.85 0.43 20.55
N TRP A 8 -12.64 -0.14 19.65
CA TRP A 8 -12.13 -0.89 18.51
C TRP A 8 -11.22 -0.04 17.61
N SER A 9 -11.54 1.24 17.41
CA SER A 9 -10.72 2.16 16.62
C SER A 9 -9.31 2.33 17.20
N PHE A 10 -9.18 2.50 18.52
CA PHE A 10 -7.90 2.63 19.20
C PHE A 10 -7.06 1.34 19.09
N ILE A 11 -7.68 0.19 19.38
CA ILE A 11 -7.02 -1.12 19.29
C ILE A 11 -6.56 -1.40 17.86
N THR A 12 -7.42 -1.12 16.88
CA THR A 12 -7.11 -1.33 15.46
C THR A 12 -6.02 -0.39 14.98
N LEU A 13 -6.01 0.87 15.43
CA LEU A 13 -4.93 1.81 15.11
C LEU A 13 -3.58 1.30 15.65
N LEU A 14 -3.55 0.81 16.88
CA LEU A 14 -2.35 0.27 17.51
C LEU A 14 -1.84 -0.98 16.79
N LEU A 15 -2.76 -1.85 16.38
CA LEU A 15 -2.45 -3.01 15.54
C LEU A 15 -1.87 -2.58 14.19
N LEU A 16 -2.50 -1.61 13.50
CA LEU A 16 -2.00 -1.11 12.22
C LEU A 16 -0.64 -0.41 12.34
N LEU A 17 -0.40 0.34 13.41
CA LEU A 17 0.92 0.91 13.70
C LEU A 17 1.95 -0.21 13.91
N SER A 18 1.61 -1.23 14.69
CA SER A 18 2.50 -2.37 14.94
C SER A 18 2.81 -3.12 13.64
N VAL A 19 1.80 -3.42 12.83
CA VAL A 19 1.96 -4.11 11.54
C VAL A 19 2.69 -3.24 10.52
N GLY A 20 2.41 -1.93 10.45
CA GLY A 20 3.05 -1.03 9.50
C GLY A 20 4.54 -0.80 9.76
N PHE A 21 4.94 -0.72 11.04
CA PHE A 21 6.34 -0.48 11.41
C PHE A 21 7.13 -1.78 11.62
N LEU A 22 6.56 -2.78 12.31
CA LEU A 22 7.25 -4.05 12.59
C LEU A 22 7.03 -5.10 11.50
N GLY A 23 5.95 -5.00 10.71
CA GLY A 23 5.60 -6.00 9.70
C GLY A 23 6.72 -6.28 8.72
N SER A 24 7.49 -5.26 8.32
CA SER A 24 8.64 -5.44 7.43
C SER A 24 9.73 -6.39 7.95
N HIS A 25 9.80 -6.62 9.27
CA HIS A 25 10.71 -7.60 9.87
C HIS A 25 10.14 -9.02 9.88
N PHE A 26 8.82 -9.16 9.79
CA PHE A 26 8.13 -10.46 9.79
C PHE A 26 7.96 -11.03 8.36
N PHE A 27 8.02 -10.19 7.32
CA PHE A 27 7.94 -10.65 5.94
C PHE A 27 9.32 -11.01 5.39
N THR A 28 9.46 -12.25 4.94
CA THR A 28 10.66 -12.75 4.25
C THR A 28 10.77 -12.22 2.81
N ILE A 29 9.67 -11.73 2.25
CA ILE A 29 9.58 -11.26 0.86
C ILE A 29 9.62 -9.73 0.84
N SER A 30 10.56 -9.17 0.07
CA SER A 30 10.60 -7.73 -0.18
C SER A 30 9.39 -7.30 -1.03
N PRO A 31 8.66 -6.22 -0.68
CA PRO A 31 7.50 -5.76 -1.44
C PRO A 31 7.77 -5.42 -2.91
N ASN A 32 9.04 -5.21 -3.29
CA ASN A 32 9.43 -4.89 -4.66
C ASN A 32 9.83 -6.11 -5.49
N LEU A 33 9.89 -7.31 -4.89
CA LEU A 33 10.33 -8.52 -5.55
C LEU A 33 9.18 -9.14 -6.37
N GLU A 34 9.49 -9.59 -7.59
CA GLU A 34 8.56 -10.38 -8.41
C GLU A 34 8.51 -11.81 -7.85
N VAL A 35 7.31 -12.24 -7.47
CA VAL A 35 7.06 -13.52 -6.79
C VAL A 35 6.30 -14.52 -7.65
N ALA A 36 5.46 -14.02 -8.57
CA ALA A 36 4.64 -14.84 -9.45
C ALA A 36 4.29 -14.03 -10.71
N PRO A 37 3.68 -14.64 -11.74
CA PRO A 37 3.29 -13.93 -12.96
C PRO A 37 2.39 -12.73 -12.68
N PRO A 38 2.47 -11.66 -13.50
CA PRO A 38 1.54 -10.54 -13.43
C PRO A 38 0.08 -10.98 -13.38
N PHE A 39 -0.73 -10.29 -12.58
CA PHE A 39 -2.17 -10.56 -12.44
C PHE A 39 -2.52 -11.99 -11.98
N SER A 40 -1.62 -12.67 -11.26
CA SER A 40 -1.96 -13.93 -10.61
C SER A 40 -3.07 -13.72 -9.58
N THR A 41 -4.10 -14.57 -9.63
CA THR A 41 -5.26 -14.51 -8.75
C THR A 41 -4.91 -14.96 -7.31
N PRO A 42 -5.69 -14.57 -6.28
CA PRO A 42 -5.52 -15.10 -4.94
C PRO A 42 -5.66 -16.62 -4.87
N LEU A 43 -4.90 -17.27 -3.97
CA LEU A 43 -4.91 -18.73 -3.81
C LEU A 43 -6.32 -19.30 -3.53
N TRP A 44 -7.18 -18.53 -2.88
CA TRP A 44 -8.52 -18.97 -2.49
C TRP A 44 -9.60 -18.77 -3.56
N LEU A 45 -9.33 -18.05 -4.66
CA LEU A 45 -10.36 -17.67 -5.64
C LEU A 45 -10.61 -18.75 -6.70
N ASN A 46 -9.59 -19.18 -7.43
CA ASN A 46 -9.73 -20.13 -8.55
C ASN A 46 -8.90 -21.40 -8.34
N ARG A 47 -9.48 -22.43 -7.71
CA ARG A 47 -8.74 -23.66 -7.36
C ARG A 47 -8.21 -24.47 -8.54
N ASN A 48 -8.70 -24.22 -9.75
CA ASN A 48 -8.31 -24.96 -10.95
C ASN A 48 -6.97 -24.50 -11.52
N LEU A 49 -6.58 -23.24 -11.33
CA LEU A 49 -5.30 -22.73 -11.79
C LEU A 49 -4.17 -23.26 -10.92
N PRO A 50 -2.99 -23.62 -11.44
CA PRO A 50 -1.89 -24.09 -10.61
C PRO A 50 -1.29 -22.94 -9.78
N PRO A 51 -0.79 -23.21 -8.55
CA PRO A 51 0.10 -22.28 -7.86
C PRO A 51 1.45 -22.19 -8.58
N THR A 52 2.19 -21.11 -8.36
CA THR A 52 3.58 -21.03 -8.85
C THR A 52 4.47 -21.99 -8.07
N MET A 53 5.17 -22.88 -8.77
CA MET A 53 6.02 -23.91 -8.18
C MET A 53 7.23 -24.24 -9.08
N ALA A 54 8.19 -24.98 -8.54
CA ALA A 54 9.37 -25.40 -9.27
C ALA A 54 9.61 -26.90 -9.07
N ILE A 55 9.98 -27.60 -10.14
CA ILE A 55 10.41 -29.00 -10.12
C ILE A 55 11.92 -29.02 -10.32
N THR A 56 12.64 -29.63 -9.38
CA THR A 56 14.10 -29.57 -9.36
C THR A 56 14.70 -30.96 -9.51
N LEU A 57 15.66 -31.10 -10.42
CA LEU A 57 16.56 -32.24 -10.49
C LEU A 57 17.94 -31.84 -9.97
N SER A 58 18.52 -32.70 -9.16
CA SER A 58 19.83 -32.52 -8.53
C SER A 58 20.53 -33.87 -8.40
N ASP A 59 21.75 -33.90 -7.86
CA ASP A 59 22.54 -35.13 -7.72
C ASP A 59 21.80 -36.27 -6.99
N THR A 60 20.93 -35.93 -6.04
CA THR A 60 20.15 -36.90 -5.25
C THR A 60 18.82 -37.29 -5.89
N SER A 61 18.36 -36.58 -6.93
CA SER A 61 17.04 -36.74 -7.54
C SER A 61 17.12 -36.53 -9.06
N VAL A 62 17.50 -37.60 -9.76
CA VAL A 62 17.63 -37.62 -11.24
C VAL A 62 16.28 -37.75 -11.94
N GLU A 63 15.23 -38.08 -11.17
CA GLU A 63 13.84 -38.13 -11.61
C GLU A 63 12.94 -37.44 -10.57
N ALA A 64 12.01 -36.61 -11.03
CA ALA A 64 11.03 -35.92 -10.21
C ALA A 64 9.62 -36.18 -10.75
N HIS A 65 8.68 -36.47 -9.86
CA HIS A 65 7.30 -36.75 -10.19
C HIS A 65 6.39 -35.65 -9.66
N VAL A 66 5.37 -35.29 -10.42
CA VAL A 66 4.33 -34.35 -10.01
C VAL A 66 2.96 -34.86 -10.43
N ASP A 67 2.05 -34.95 -9.47
CA ASP A 67 0.63 -35.19 -9.72
C ASP A 67 -0.03 -33.87 -10.11
N TRP A 68 -0.58 -33.81 -11.32
CA TRP A 68 -1.15 -32.60 -11.89
C TRP A 68 -2.67 -32.68 -11.98
N GLU A 69 -3.34 -31.87 -11.17
CA GLU A 69 -4.81 -31.78 -11.13
C GLU A 69 -5.34 -30.45 -11.68
N TYR A 70 -4.44 -29.56 -12.07
CA TYR A 70 -4.73 -28.19 -12.47
C TYR A 70 -4.90 -28.03 -13.98
N GLU A 71 -5.39 -26.86 -14.40
CA GLU A 71 -5.23 -26.39 -15.78
C GLU A 71 -3.75 -26.15 -16.11
N ALA A 72 -3.44 -25.96 -17.39
CA ALA A 72 -2.09 -25.65 -17.81
C ALA A 72 -1.56 -24.37 -17.11
N PRO A 73 -0.28 -24.33 -16.70
CA PRO A 73 0.30 -23.12 -16.12
C PRO A 73 0.35 -22.01 -17.17
N SER A 74 0.49 -20.77 -16.71
CA SER A 74 0.53 -19.62 -17.63
C SER A 74 1.79 -19.63 -18.50
N GLN A 75 2.93 -19.97 -17.89
CA GLN A 75 4.23 -20.07 -18.55
C GLN A 75 5.04 -21.20 -17.91
N VAL A 76 5.99 -21.70 -18.70
CA VAL A 76 6.97 -22.69 -18.25
C VAL A 76 8.34 -22.14 -18.56
N HIS A 77 9.24 -22.22 -17.61
CA HIS A 77 10.59 -21.71 -17.73
C HIS A 77 11.57 -22.77 -17.23
N LEU A 78 12.46 -23.21 -18.12
CA LEU A 78 13.42 -24.27 -17.84
C LEU A 78 14.81 -23.65 -17.76
N SER A 79 15.42 -23.74 -16.58
CA SER A 79 16.79 -23.24 -16.37
C SER A 79 17.66 -24.30 -15.72
N GLY A 80 18.96 -24.24 -15.97
CA GLY A 80 19.88 -25.17 -15.33
C GLY A 80 21.33 -24.87 -15.59
N LYS A 81 22.15 -25.18 -14.60
CA LYS A 81 23.61 -25.20 -14.70
C LYS A 81 24.07 -26.56 -14.20
N VAL A 82 24.56 -27.40 -15.11
CA VAL A 82 24.87 -28.79 -14.83
C VAL A 82 26.13 -29.24 -15.53
N THR A 83 26.88 -30.13 -14.88
CA THR A 83 27.99 -30.87 -15.49
C THR A 83 27.62 -32.34 -15.55
N LEU A 84 27.66 -32.92 -16.76
CA LEU A 84 27.26 -34.30 -17.02
C LEU A 84 28.45 -35.14 -17.49
N ALA A 85 28.54 -36.40 -17.06
CA ALA A 85 29.62 -37.30 -17.47
C ALA A 85 29.50 -37.76 -18.94
N ALA A 86 28.28 -37.99 -19.42
CA ALA A 86 27.98 -38.35 -20.80
C ALA A 86 26.81 -37.51 -21.36
N PRO A 87 26.63 -37.45 -22.69
CA PRO A 87 25.46 -36.79 -23.28
C PRO A 87 24.15 -37.42 -22.80
N ALA A 88 23.18 -36.59 -22.44
CA ALA A 88 21.86 -37.04 -21.98
C ALA A 88 20.73 -36.14 -22.50
N ALA A 89 19.50 -36.64 -22.44
CA ALA A 89 18.30 -35.91 -22.79
C ALA A 89 17.42 -35.71 -21.55
N LEU A 90 16.92 -34.49 -21.38
CA LEU A 90 15.89 -34.16 -20.40
C LEU A 90 14.53 -34.51 -20.99
N ILE A 91 13.83 -35.45 -20.37
CA ILE A 91 12.56 -35.98 -20.84
C ILE A 91 11.44 -35.53 -19.92
N TRP A 92 10.34 -35.12 -20.56
CA TRP A 92 9.06 -34.87 -19.92
C TRP A 92 8.09 -35.97 -20.34
N GLU A 93 7.69 -36.80 -19.39
CA GLU A 93 6.64 -37.80 -19.58
C GLU A 93 5.32 -37.26 -19.03
N THR A 94 4.34 -37.22 -19.92
CA THR A 94 2.94 -36.94 -19.60
C THR A 94 2.17 -38.26 -19.55
N PRO A 95 0.93 -38.28 -19.04
CA PRO A 95 0.10 -39.49 -19.04
C PRO A 95 -0.08 -40.15 -20.42
N SER A 96 -0.03 -39.35 -21.49
CA SER A 96 -0.32 -39.80 -22.86
C SER A 96 0.87 -39.70 -23.83
N LYS A 97 1.91 -38.92 -23.51
CA LYS A 97 3.01 -38.60 -24.44
C LYS A 97 4.36 -38.50 -23.74
N ARG A 98 5.41 -38.77 -24.50
CA ARG A 98 6.80 -38.55 -24.11
C ARG A 98 7.41 -37.46 -24.98
N MET A 99 8.03 -36.47 -24.35
CA MET A 99 8.63 -35.32 -25.05
C MET A 99 10.06 -35.10 -24.57
N ILE A 100 10.94 -34.65 -25.47
CA ILE A 100 12.32 -34.26 -25.12
C ILE A 100 12.32 -32.74 -24.92
N LEU A 101 12.58 -32.29 -23.70
CA LEU A 101 12.64 -30.86 -23.38
C LEU A 101 13.96 -30.23 -23.83
N GLN A 102 15.08 -30.91 -23.55
CA GLN A 102 16.42 -30.39 -23.86
C GLN A 102 17.40 -31.54 -24.07
N LYS A 103 18.27 -31.43 -25.08
CA LYS A 103 19.43 -32.31 -25.23
C LYS A 103 20.64 -31.63 -24.59
N LEU A 104 21.32 -32.34 -23.70
CA LEU A 104 22.46 -31.84 -22.93
C LEU A 104 23.73 -32.57 -23.40
N PRO A 105 24.74 -31.84 -23.91
CA PRO A 105 26.02 -32.45 -24.21
C PRO A 105 26.71 -32.90 -22.92
N GLY A 106 27.59 -33.91 -23.01
CA GLY A 106 28.49 -34.24 -21.91
C GLY A 106 29.41 -33.05 -21.59
N GLY A 107 29.73 -32.85 -20.32
CA GLY A 107 30.47 -31.70 -19.81
C GLY A 107 29.57 -30.62 -19.20
N ALA A 108 30.14 -29.43 -18.98
CA ALA A 108 29.43 -28.30 -18.36
C ALA A 108 28.48 -27.64 -19.37
N SER A 109 27.21 -27.53 -18.99
CA SER A 109 26.15 -26.92 -19.77
C SER A 109 25.38 -25.91 -18.92
N PHE A 110 25.04 -24.78 -19.54
CA PHE A 110 24.13 -23.77 -18.99
C PHE A 110 23.02 -23.52 -20.00
N PHE A 111 21.77 -23.51 -19.52
CA PHE A 111 20.62 -23.19 -20.35
C PHE A 111 19.58 -22.40 -19.54
N ASP A 112 18.90 -21.53 -20.25
CA ASP A 112 17.84 -20.66 -19.75
C ASP A 112 16.82 -20.51 -20.89
N ILE A 113 15.70 -21.22 -20.78
CA ILE A 113 14.76 -21.46 -21.87
C ILE A 113 13.34 -21.12 -21.42
N ASP A 114 12.73 -20.12 -22.05
CA ASP A 114 11.34 -19.72 -21.78
C ASP A 114 10.37 -20.42 -22.75
N SER A 115 9.17 -20.76 -22.27
CA SER A 115 8.04 -21.24 -23.09
C SER A 115 7.71 -20.38 -24.33
N ARG A 116 8.13 -19.11 -24.34
CA ARG A 116 7.94 -18.19 -25.46
C ARG A 116 9.01 -18.34 -26.55
N ASP A 117 10.14 -18.97 -26.25
CA ASP A 117 11.27 -19.08 -27.16
C ASP A 117 10.95 -19.96 -28.37
N LEU A 118 11.32 -19.49 -29.56
CA LEU A 118 11.06 -20.20 -30.80
C LEU A 118 11.83 -21.51 -30.90
N SER A 119 13.08 -21.54 -30.40
CA SER A 119 13.92 -22.73 -30.35
C SER A 119 13.28 -23.85 -29.53
N PHE A 120 12.69 -23.51 -28.38
CA PHE A 120 12.02 -24.48 -27.53
C PHE A 120 10.76 -25.05 -28.18
N LYS A 121 9.95 -24.20 -28.82
CA LYS A 121 8.78 -24.64 -29.60
C LYS A 121 9.17 -25.58 -30.74
N GLN A 122 10.22 -25.27 -31.48
CA GLN A 122 10.72 -26.11 -32.57
C GLN A 122 11.23 -27.46 -32.05
N MET A 123 11.94 -27.48 -30.92
CA MET A 123 12.42 -28.72 -30.29
C MET A 123 11.28 -29.66 -29.88
N LEU A 124 10.16 -29.08 -29.42
CA LEU A 124 8.95 -29.83 -29.08
C LEU A 124 8.09 -30.20 -30.31
N GLY A 125 8.49 -29.79 -31.51
CA GLY A 125 7.71 -30.00 -32.74
C GLY A 125 6.41 -29.20 -32.78
N LEU A 126 6.33 -28.10 -32.03
CA LEU A 126 5.13 -27.26 -31.91
C LEU A 126 5.16 -26.10 -32.90
N SER A 127 3.96 -25.66 -33.31
CA SER A 127 3.80 -24.44 -34.11
C SER A 127 4.26 -23.19 -33.31
N PRO A 128 4.81 -22.15 -33.95
CA PRO A 128 5.18 -20.90 -33.28
C PRO A 128 4.04 -20.26 -32.47
N PHE A 129 2.79 -20.52 -32.84
CA PHE A 129 1.60 -19.97 -32.20
C PHE A 129 1.04 -20.84 -31.06
N THR A 130 1.53 -22.06 -30.89
CA THR A 130 1.07 -22.96 -29.82
C THR A 130 1.62 -22.51 -28.47
N GLN A 131 0.76 -22.47 -27.45
CA GLN A 131 1.19 -22.25 -26.07
C GLN A 131 1.84 -23.53 -25.53
N VAL A 132 3.15 -23.44 -25.24
CA VAL A 132 3.94 -24.60 -24.78
C VAL A 132 3.38 -25.19 -23.49
N ALA A 133 2.96 -24.34 -22.54
CA ALA A 133 2.39 -24.81 -21.28
C ALA A 133 1.15 -25.69 -21.49
N GLY A 134 0.25 -25.31 -22.40
CA GLY A 134 -0.93 -26.12 -22.75
C GLY A 134 -0.58 -27.44 -23.46
N ALA A 135 0.54 -27.48 -24.20
CA ALA A 135 1.03 -28.71 -24.82
C ALA A 135 1.74 -29.64 -23.82
N LEU A 136 2.49 -29.08 -22.87
CA LEU A 136 3.19 -29.83 -21.83
C LEU A 136 2.25 -30.34 -20.73
N PHE A 137 1.14 -29.64 -20.47
CA PHE A 137 0.14 -29.95 -19.45
C PHE A 137 -1.26 -30.09 -20.08
N SER A 138 -1.41 -31.04 -21.00
CA SER A 138 -2.66 -31.22 -21.76
C SER A 138 -3.74 -31.99 -20.99
N GLU A 139 -3.36 -32.81 -20.02
CA GLU A 139 -4.25 -33.74 -19.31
C GLU A 139 -3.96 -33.75 -17.80
N LYS A 140 -4.94 -34.16 -16.98
CA LYS A 140 -4.71 -34.39 -15.56
C LYS A 140 -4.09 -35.77 -15.35
N GLY A 141 -3.11 -35.88 -14.46
CA GLY A 141 -2.45 -37.15 -14.18
C GLY A 141 -1.03 -36.99 -13.66
N LYS A 142 -0.26 -38.08 -13.72
CA LYS A 142 1.13 -38.11 -13.24
C LYS A 142 2.08 -37.64 -14.33
N TYR A 143 2.93 -36.69 -13.99
CA TYR A 143 4.01 -36.21 -14.84
C TYR A 143 5.34 -36.57 -14.22
N SER A 144 6.34 -36.89 -15.05
CA SER A 144 7.72 -37.08 -14.59
C SER A 144 8.71 -36.30 -15.44
N LEU A 145 9.67 -35.70 -14.76
CA LEU A 145 10.84 -35.06 -15.33
C LEU A 145 12.04 -35.94 -15.01
N LYS A 146 12.73 -36.45 -16.02
CA LYS A 146 13.87 -37.35 -15.83
C LYS A 146 14.99 -37.11 -16.83
N LEU A 147 16.19 -37.52 -16.45
CA LEU A 147 17.37 -37.52 -17.32
C LEU A 147 17.59 -38.94 -17.89
N GLU A 148 17.73 -39.06 -19.22
CA GLU A 148 18.12 -40.34 -19.85
C GLU A 148 19.36 -40.20 -20.76
N PRO A 149 20.38 -41.06 -20.60
CA PRO A 149 20.51 -42.09 -19.56
C PRO A 149 20.61 -41.46 -18.15
N ALA A 150 20.11 -42.18 -17.14
CA ALA A 150 20.15 -41.72 -15.76
C ALA A 150 21.61 -41.68 -15.28
N GLN A 151 22.06 -40.51 -14.84
CA GLN A 151 23.42 -40.26 -14.36
C GLN A 151 23.43 -39.14 -13.32
N ALA A 152 24.50 -39.08 -12.52
CA ALA A 152 24.71 -38.03 -11.53
C ALA A 152 24.72 -36.64 -12.18
N ILE A 153 24.13 -35.67 -11.49
CA ILE A 153 24.03 -34.28 -11.94
C ILE A 153 24.84 -33.42 -10.98
N ASP A 154 26.01 -32.95 -11.42
CA ASP A 154 26.75 -31.92 -10.69
C ASP A 154 26.15 -30.55 -11.05
N GLY A 155 25.18 -30.11 -10.24
CA GLY A 155 24.45 -28.86 -10.42
C GLY A 155 22.95 -29.00 -10.20
N THR A 156 22.16 -28.19 -10.89
CA THR A 156 20.69 -28.18 -10.72
C THR A 156 20.00 -27.87 -12.03
N ILE A 157 18.93 -28.62 -12.33
CA ILE A 157 17.96 -28.33 -13.39
C ILE A 157 16.64 -27.98 -12.72
N ILE A 158 16.07 -26.84 -13.07
CA ILE A 158 14.83 -26.35 -12.48
C ILE A 158 13.81 -26.07 -13.59
N LEU A 159 12.67 -26.74 -13.51
CA LEU A 159 11.49 -26.43 -14.30
C LEU A 159 10.57 -25.54 -13.46
N HIS A 160 10.60 -24.24 -13.72
CA HIS A 160 9.73 -23.25 -13.11
C HIS A 160 8.36 -23.26 -13.79
N LEU A 161 7.32 -23.55 -13.01
CA LEU A 161 5.93 -23.51 -13.42
C LEU A 161 5.31 -22.22 -12.90
N LYS A 162 5.14 -21.27 -13.81
CA LYS A 162 4.52 -19.97 -13.53
C LYS A 162 3.00 -20.15 -13.48
N GLY A 163 2.49 -20.37 -12.26
CA GLY A 163 1.08 -20.61 -12.01
C GLY A 163 0.23 -19.34 -12.15
N GLY A 164 -1.09 -19.51 -12.26
CA GLY A 164 -2.05 -18.41 -12.32
C GLY A 164 -2.48 -17.89 -10.94
N ARG A 165 -1.85 -18.38 -9.87
CA ARG A 165 -2.20 -18.06 -8.48
C ARG A 165 -1.00 -17.78 -7.60
N TRP A 166 -1.18 -16.85 -6.66
CA TRP A 166 -0.20 -16.54 -5.65
C TRP A 166 -0.81 -15.91 -4.40
N GLY A 167 -0.23 -16.23 -3.24
CA GLY A 167 -0.46 -15.51 -1.99
C GLY A 167 -1.93 -15.39 -1.54
N PHE A 168 -2.14 -14.55 -0.53
CA PHE A 168 -3.48 -14.29 0.00
C PHE A 168 -4.26 -13.27 -0.84
N LEU A 169 -3.59 -12.31 -1.48
CA LEU A 169 -4.23 -11.25 -2.26
C LEU A 169 -3.83 -11.27 -3.75
N GLY A 170 -3.10 -12.27 -4.22
CA GLY A 170 -2.64 -12.31 -5.60
C GLY A 170 -1.41 -11.44 -5.85
N THR A 171 -1.17 -11.15 -7.13
CA THR A 171 -0.10 -10.27 -7.58
C THR A 171 -0.58 -9.11 -8.42
N ASP A 172 0.24 -8.06 -8.45
CA ASP A 172 0.03 -6.86 -9.25
C ASP A 172 0.47 -7.06 -10.72
N GLN A 173 0.43 -5.99 -11.51
CA GLN A 173 0.86 -5.98 -12.91
C GLN A 173 2.34 -6.28 -13.14
N ARG A 174 3.17 -6.23 -12.08
CA ARG A 174 4.61 -6.51 -12.11
C ARG A 174 4.93 -7.87 -11.48
N GLY A 175 3.92 -8.63 -11.07
CA GLY A 175 4.11 -9.91 -10.39
C GLY A 175 4.55 -9.79 -8.93
N ARG A 176 4.39 -8.62 -8.29
CA ARG A 176 4.70 -8.40 -6.87
C ARG A 176 3.54 -8.84 -6.00
N ASP A 177 3.83 -9.31 -4.79
CA ASP A 177 2.79 -9.72 -3.82
C ASP A 177 1.97 -8.53 -3.32
N ILE A 178 0.65 -8.55 -3.58
CA ILE A 178 -0.24 -7.45 -3.19
C ILE A 178 -0.39 -7.36 -1.68
N PHE A 179 -0.28 -8.47 -0.96
CA PHE A 179 -0.36 -8.47 0.49
C PHE A 179 0.84 -7.74 1.11
N ALA A 180 2.05 -8.02 0.66
CA ALA A 180 3.25 -7.28 1.03
C ALA A 180 3.15 -5.78 0.69
N LEU A 181 2.63 -5.44 -0.52
CA LEU A 181 2.41 -4.05 -0.92
C LEU A 181 1.38 -3.34 -0.02
N PHE A 182 0.28 -4.03 0.30
CA PHE A 182 -0.78 -3.51 1.15
C PHE A 182 -0.26 -3.14 2.54
N ILE A 183 0.55 -4.01 3.14
CA ILE A 183 1.16 -3.75 4.45
C ILE A 183 2.19 -2.63 4.37
N ALA A 184 3.02 -2.60 3.32
CA ALA A 184 3.97 -1.53 3.10
C ALA A 184 3.30 -0.16 2.92
N GLY A 185 2.06 -0.11 2.43
CA GLY A 185 1.25 1.10 2.29
C GLY A 185 0.75 1.69 3.61
N ILE A 186 0.58 0.89 4.67
CA ILE A 186 0.04 1.35 5.97
C ILE A 186 0.89 2.49 6.53
N ARG A 187 2.22 2.32 6.56
CA ARG A 187 3.15 3.30 7.14
C ARG A 187 3.09 4.64 6.41
N VAL A 188 2.96 4.63 5.09
CA VAL A 188 3.00 5.85 4.28
C VAL A 188 1.73 6.66 4.50
N SER A 189 0.57 6.00 4.44
CA SER A 189 -0.73 6.64 4.72
C SER A 189 -0.77 7.24 6.12
N LEU A 190 -0.26 6.53 7.14
CA LEU A 190 -0.20 7.03 8.51
C LEU A 190 0.78 8.19 8.68
N ILE A 191 2.00 8.10 8.14
CA ILE A 191 2.99 9.17 8.24
C ILE A 191 2.47 10.44 7.57
N VAL A 192 1.94 10.34 6.35
CA VAL A 192 1.43 11.51 5.62
C VAL A 192 0.21 12.09 6.32
N GLY A 193 -0.78 11.25 6.65
CA GLY A 193 -2.02 11.68 7.30
C GLY A 193 -1.79 12.38 8.65
N ILE A 194 -0.95 11.80 9.52
CA ILE A 194 -0.67 12.35 10.85
C ILE A 194 0.22 13.60 10.74
N SER A 195 1.30 13.54 9.96
CA SER A 195 2.27 14.64 9.90
C SER A 195 1.69 15.88 9.24
N ALA A 196 0.96 15.73 8.13
CA ALA A 196 0.34 16.84 7.43
C ALA A 196 -0.71 17.54 8.30
N THR A 197 -1.56 16.76 8.98
CA THR A 197 -2.60 17.31 9.86
C THR A 197 -2.03 17.94 11.12
N LEU A 198 -0.97 17.36 11.70
CA LEU A 198 -0.30 17.95 12.85
C LEU A 198 0.30 19.31 12.51
N LEU A 199 1.06 19.39 11.41
CA LEU A 199 1.64 20.66 10.94
C LEU A 199 0.56 21.68 10.57
N ALA A 200 -0.48 21.26 9.86
CA ALA A 200 -1.64 22.11 9.54
C ALA A 200 -2.30 22.64 10.83
N SER A 201 -2.43 21.81 11.85
CA SER A 201 -3.06 22.19 13.11
C SER A 201 -2.19 23.14 13.92
N LEU A 202 -0.87 23.01 13.87
CA LEU A 202 0.06 23.98 14.48
C LEU A 202 -0.02 25.34 13.79
N LEU A 203 -0.06 25.37 12.46
CA LEU A 203 -0.28 26.60 11.70
C LEU A 203 -1.64 27.22 12.02
N GLY A 204 -2.69 26.40 12.05
CA GLY A 204 -4.05 26.82 12.36
C GLY A 204 -4.15 27.40 13.77
N LEU A 205 -3.55 26.72 14.75
CA LEU A 205 -3.46 27.20 16.13
C LEU A 205 -2.76 28.55 16.21
N PHE A 206 -1.60 28.69 15.57
CA PHE A 206 -0.83 29.93 15.56
C PHE A 206 -1.63 31.10 14.98
N PHE A 207 -2.18 30.94 13.78
CA PHE A 207 -2.94 31.99 13.11
C PHE A 207 -4.28 32.27 13.78
N GLY A 208 -4.96 31.23 14.30
CA GLY A 208 -6.23 31.37 15.01
C GLY A 208 -6.10 32.08 16.36
N LEU A 209 -5.06 31.76 17.15
CA LEU A 209 -4.75 32.49 18.38
C LEU A 209 -4.36 33.94 18.08
N ALA A 210 -3.54 34.17 17.06
CA ALA A 210 -3.11 35.50 16.67
C ALA A 210 -4.29 36.39 16.22
N SER A 211 -5.18 35.85 15.40
CA SER A 211 -6.35 36.55 14.89
C SER A 211 -7.37 36.80 16.00
N GLY A 212 -7.70 35.76 16.79
CA GLY A 212 -8.69 35.84 17.85
C GLY A 212 -8.24 36.73 19.01
N TYR A 213 -6.96 36.67 19.42
CA TYR A 213 -6.49 37.45 20.57
C TYR A 213 -6.29 38.93 20.23
N LYS A 214 -5.63 39.25 19.10
CA LYS A 214 -5.34 40.65 18.72
C LYS A 214 -6.57 41.39 18.20
N GLY A 215 -7.48 40.70 17.50
CA GLY A 215 -8.66 41.33 16.89
C GLY A 215 -8.31 42.38 15.81
N GLY A 216 -9.30 43.21 15.47
CA GLY A 216 -9.15 44.36 14.59
C GLY A 216 -8.61 44.04 13.19
N TRP A 217 -7.64 44.82 12.73
CA TRP A 217 -6.97 44.66 11.43
C TRP A 217 -6.34 43.26 11.27
N VAL A 218 -5.73 42.71 12.33
CA VAL A 218 -4.94 41.46 12.22
C VAL A 218 -5.88 40.31 11.95
N ASP A 219 -7.00 40.30 12.68
CA ASP A 219 -8.07 39.37 12.46
C ASP A 219 -8.65 39.45 11.05
N GLY A 220 -8.98 40.68 10.62
CA GLY A 220 -9.51 40.92 9.27
C GLY A 220 -8.57 40.47 8.15
N ALA A 221 -7.26 40.69 8.29
CA ALA A 221 -6.27 40.28 7.29
C ALA A 221 -6.10 38.76 7.23
N ILE A 222 -5.96 38.10 8.39
CA ILE A 222 -5.80 36.64 8.45
C ILE A 222 -7.07 35.94 7.96
N MET A 223 -8.26 36.37 8.41
CA MET A 223 -9.52 35.75 7.99
C MET A 223 -9.81 35.99 6.51
N ARG A 224 -9.48 37.16 5.95
CA ARG A 224 -9.54 37.38 4.49
C ARG A 224 -8.63 36.44 3.72
N ALA A 225 -7.39 36.23 4.18
CA ALA A 225 -6.48 35.27 3.55
C ALA A 225 -7.05 33.84 3.62
N VAL A 226 -7.59 33.44 4.76
CA VAL A 226 -8.27 32.15 4.94
C VAL A 226 -9.46 32.00 3.99
N ASP A 227 -10.32 33.01 3.88
CA ASP A 227 -11.50 32.97 3.02
C ASP A 227 -11.13 32.91 1.53
N ILE A 228 -10.08 33.62 1.11
CA ILE A 228 -9.52 33.54 -0.25
C ILE A 228 -9.02 32.13 -0.53
N LEU A 229 -8.20 31.55 0.37
CA LEU A 229 -7.62 30.23 0.16
C LEU A 229 -8.68 29.11 0.16
N LEU A 230 -9.72 29.20 1.01
CA LEU A 230 -10.84 28.26 1.02
C LEU A 230 -11.72 28.34 -0.23
N SER A 231 -11.72 29.48 -0.92
CA SER A 231 -12.47 29.66 -2.17
C SER A 231 -11.81 28.95 -3.36
N ILE A 232 -10.53 28.58 -3.24
CA ILE A 232 -9.79 27.91 -4.32
C ILE A 232 -9.91 26.39 -4.16
N PRO A 233 -10.27 25.65 -5.22
CA PRO A 233 -10.23 24.19 -5.20
C PRO A 233 -8.83 23.67 -4.87
N ILE A 234 -8.71 22.95 -3.76
CA ILE A 234 -7.40 22.50 -3.25
C ILE A 234 -6.72 21.50 -4.19
N LEU A 235 -7.49 20.55 -4.76
CA LEU A 235 -6.93 19.49 -5.62
C LEU A 235 -6.15 20.04 -6.82
N PRO A 236 -6.68 20.98 -7.65
CA PRO A 236 -5.89 21.63 -8.70
C PRO A 236 -4.59 22.27 -8.23
N ILE A 237 -4.59 22.96 -7.08
CA ILE A 237 -3.37 23.56 -6.52
C ILE A 237 -2.36 22.46 -6.20
N LEU A 238 -2.81 21.40 -5.51
CA LEU A 238 -1.95 20.28 -5.14
C LEU A 238 -1.33 19.62 -6.37
N MET A 239 -2.10 19.48 -7.47
CA MET A 239 -1.60 18.92 -8.72
C MET A 239 -0.49 19.77 -9.34
N VAL A 240 -0.71 21.09 -9.43
CA VAL A 240 0.29 22.02 -9.98
C VAL A 240 1.55 22.01 -9.12
N LEU A 241 1.41 22.10 -7.80
CA LEU A 241 2.56 22.12 -6.89
C LEU A 241 3.32 20.80 -6.89
N ALA A 242 2.65 19.65 -6.95
CA ALA A 242 3.31 18.35 -7.06
C ALA A 242 4.10 18.21 -8.37
N ALA A 243 3.66 18.87 -9.46
CA ALA A 243 4.37 18.88 -10.73
C ALA A 243 5.66 19.74 -10.70
N PHE A 244 5.65 20.89 -10.00
CA PHE A 244 6.78 21.83 -9.97
C PHE A 244 7.75 21.61 -8.80
N TRP A 245 7.24 21.31 -7.60
CA TRP A 245 8.02 21.29 -6.35
C TRP A 245 8.76 19.95 -6.13
N GLY A 246 8.44 18.93 -6.93
CA GLY A 246 9.01 17.59 -6.86
C GLY A 246 8.13 16.60 -6.11
N LYS A 247 8.48 15.31 -6.21
CA LYS A 247 7.60 14.20 -5.83
C LYS A 247 7.81 13.62 -4.43
N GLY A 248 8.69 14.19 -3.61
CA GLY A 248 9.08 13.58 -2.33
C GLY A 248 7.98 13.58 -1.26
N LEU A 249 8.05 12.62 -0.34
CA LEU A 249 7.07 12.43 0.74
C LEU A 249 6.94 13.69 1.62
N TRP A 250 8.06 14.31 2.00
CA TRP A 250 8.04 15.50 2.86
C TRP A 250 7.51 16.73 2.14
N GLN A 251 7.76 16.85 0.84
CA GLN A 251 7.17 17.90 0.00
C GLN A 251 5.65 17.78 -0.01
N LEU A 252 5.14 16.55 -0.17
CA LEU A 252 3.71 16.30 -0.10
C LEU A 252 3.13 16.70 1.28
N VAL A 253 3.77 16.30 2.36
CA VAL A 253 3.37 16.67 3.73
C VAL A 253 3.33 18.19 3.92
N LEU A 254 4.36 18.90 3.45
CA LEU A 254 4.45 20.36 3.55
C LEU A 254 3.33 21.05 2.76
N ILE A 255 3.13 20.64 1.51
CA ILE A 255 2.07 21.18 0.65
C ILE A 255 0.70 20.94 1.30
N LEU A 256 0.40 19.70 1.71
CA LEU A 256 -0.87 19.39 2.38
C LEU A 256 -1.07 20.22 3.64
N SER A 257 -0.02 20.39 4.46
CA SER A 257 -0.10 21.20 5.69
C SER A 257 -0.38 22.68 5.42
N LEU A 258 0.23 23.25 4.38
CA LEU A 258 0.08 24.65 3.99
C LEU A 258 -1.32 24.99 3.48
N PHE A 259 -2.06 23.99 2.99
CA PHE A 259 -3.42 24.18 2.48
C PHE A 259 -4.51 23.51 3.34
N SER A 260 -4.18 22.95 4.51
CA SER A 260 -5.17 22.31 5.40
C SER A 260 -5.38 23.03 6.75
N TRP A 261 -4.66 24.12 7.03
CA TRP A 261 -4.70 24.80 8.33
C TRP A 261 -5.89 25.75 8.53
N MET A 262 -6.56 26.15 7.44
CA MET A 262 -7.60 27.18 7.41
C MET A 262 -8.81 26.87 8.31
N GLY A 263 -9.31 25.63 8.24
CA GLY A 263 -10.42 25.18 9.08
C GLY A 263 -10.08 25.27 10.56
N THR A 264 -8.90 24.74 10.94
CA THR A 264 -8.40 24.80 12.31
C THR A 264 -8.21 26.24 12.79
N ALA A 265 -7.68 27.14 11.96
CA ALA A 265 -7.54 28.55 12.31
C ALA A 265 -8.88 29.21 12.64
N ARG A 266 -9.93 28.94 11.85
CA ARG A 266 -11.27 29.48 12.08
C ARG A 266 -11.86 28.97 13.40
N THR A 267 -11.72 27.68 13.69
CA THR A 267 -12.22 27.07 14.94
C THR A 267 -11.47 27.61 16.15
N VAL A 268 -10.13 27.66 16.10
CA VAL A 268 -9.30 28.21 17.19
C VAL A 268 -9.60 29.69 17.40
N ARG A 269 -9.76 30.48 16.34
CA ARG A 269 -10.15 31.89 16.43
C ARG A 269 -11.47 32.06 17.18
N ALA A 270 -12.50 31.29 16.83
CA ALA A 270 -13.82 31.39 17.45
C ALA A 270 -13.74 31.13 18.96
N MET A 271 -13.02 30.08 19.37
CA MET A 271 -12.77 29.80 20.79
C MET A 271 -11.97 30.91 21.47
N THR A 272 -10.93 31.41 20.79
CA THR A 272 -10.07 32.46 21.32
C THR A 272 -10.84 33.73 21.58
N LEU A 273 -11.74 34.14 20.68
CA LEU A 273 -12.61 35.30 20.87
C LEU A 273 -13.49 35.14 22.11
N SER A 274 -14.13 33.97 22.25
CA SER A 274 -14.97 33.66 23.42
C SER A 274 -14.20 33.72 24.74
N LEU A 275 -13.01 33.11 24.80
CA LEU A 275 -12.17 33.10 26.00
C LEU A 275 -11.59 34.48 26.31
N ARG A 276 -11.16 35.22 25.28
CA ARG A 276 -10.55 36.55 25.41
C ARG A 276 -11.49 37.54 26.08
N ASP A 277 -12.78 37.44 25.79
CA ASP A 277 -13.81 38.35 26.27
C ASP A 277 -14.46 37.85 27.58
N SER A 278 -13.88 36.82 28.21
CA SER A 278 -14.33 36.31 29.52
C SER A 278 -13.81 37.16 30.69
N TYR A 279 -14.63 37.28 31.75
CA TYR A 279 -14.28 38.02 32.98
C TYR A 279 -12.98 37.52 33.63
N TYR A 280 -12.66 36.23 33.49
CA TYR A 280 -11.42 35.66 34.01
C TYR A 280 -10.18 36.24 33.32
N ILE A 281 -10.19 36.32 31.99
CA ILE A 281 -9.07 36.88 31.22
C ILE A 281 -8.98 38.39 31.41
N GLU A 282 -10.12 39.09 31.53
CA GLU A 282 -10.16 40.51 31.87
C GLU A 282 -9.54 40.79 33.24
N GLY A 283 -9.84 39.98 34.26
CA GLY A 283 -9.22 40.07 35.58
C GLY A 283 -7.70 39.88 35.54
N LEU A 284 -7.21 38.89 34.77
CA LEU A 284 -5.76 38.68 34.59
C LEU A 284 -5.07 39.89 33.94
N ARG A 285 -5.74 40.55 32.97
CA ARG A 285 -5.23 41.78 32.36
C ARG A 285 -5.20 42.93 33.36
N GLY A 286 -6.22 43.06 34.21
CA GLY A 286 -6.26 44.04 35.29
C GLY A 286 -5.11 43.87 36.31
N LEU A 287 -4.64 42.63 36.51
CA LEU A 287 -3.45 42.31 37.31
C LEU A 287 -2.11 42.55 36.59
N GLY A 288 -2.12 43.02 35.34
CA GLY A 288 -0.91 43.28 34.56
C GLY A 288 -0.26 42.04 33.94
N ALA A 289 -0.99 40.92 33.82
CA ALA A 289 -0.44 39.71 33.21
C ALA A 289 -0.07 39.95 31.72
N PRO A 290 1.15 39.59 31.29
CA PRO A 290 1.56 39.83 29.90
C PRO A 290 0.79 38.92 28.94
N THR A 291 0.56 39.41 27.72
CA THR A 291 -0.21 38.69 26.68
C THR A 291 0.32 37.27 26.41
N PHE A 292 1.64 37.09 26.39
CA PHE A 292 2.25 35.77 26.18
C PHE A 292 1.90 34.79 27.30
N TYR A 293 1.88 35.26 28.56
CA TYR A 293 1.47 34.46 29.72
C TYR A 293 -0.01 34.04 29.59
N ILE A 294 -0.88 34.97 29.21
CA ILE A 294 -2.32 34.70 28.98
C ILE A 294 -2.49 33.64 27.89
N LEU A 295 -1.79 33.79 26.77
CA LEU A 295 -1.89 32.86 25.64
C LEU A 295 -1.43 31.45 25.99
N TRP A 296 -0.23 31.30 26.57
CA TRP A 296 0.36 29.98 26.83
C TRP A 296 -0.20 29.27 28.06
N ARG A 297 -0.55 30.01 29.12
CA ARG A 297 -0.98 29.44 30.40
C ARG A 297 -2.49 29.25 30.50
N HIS A 298 -3.26 30.02 29.74
CA HIS A 298 -4.73 30.04 29.86
C HIS A 298 -5.44 29.70 28.55
N LEU A 299 -5.16 30.40 27.45
CA LEU A 299 -5.90 30.15 26.19
C LEU A 299 -5.51 28.84 25.50
N LEU A 300 -4.21 28.55 25.42
CA LEU A 300 -3.74 27.34 24.77
C LEU A 300 -4.24 26.07 25.49
N PRO A 301 -4.11 25.92 26.83
CA PRO A 301 -4.62 24.74 27.52
C PRO A 301 -6.13 24.54 27.38
N GLU A 302 -6.91 25.62 27.34
CA GLU A 302 -8.38 25.54 27.17
C GLU A 302 -8.78 25.14 25.74
N THR A 303 -7.99 25.51 24.73
CA THR A 303 -8.28 25.17 23.32
C THR A 303 -7.72 23.82 22.89
N LEU A 304 -6.76 23.26 23.64
CA LEU A 304 -6.11 21.98 23.34
C LEU A 304 -7.10 20.81 23.17
N PRO A 305 -8.12 20.61 24.02
CA PRO A 305 -8.98 19.44 23.89
C PRO A 305 -9.76 19.42 22.57
N LEU A 306 -10.31 20.56 22.14
CA LEU A 306 -10.97 20.66 20.83
C LEU A 306 -9.97 20.60 19.67
N LEU A 307 -8.76 21.16 19.85
CA LEU A 307 -7.70 21.05 18.85
C LEU A 307 -7.31 19.58 18.60
N LEU A 308 -7.24 18.76 19.66
CA LEU A 308 -6.96 17.33 19.55
C LEU A 308 -8.05 16.58 18.77
N ALA A 309 -9.32 16.93 18.98
CA ALA A 309 -10.43 16.40 18.20
C ALA A 309 -10.30 16.79 16.72
N ASN A 310 -10.01 18.07 16.43
CA ASN A 310 -9.79 18.56 15.07
C ASN A 310 -8.60 17.88 14.37
N ILE A 311 -7.50 17.63 15.10
CA ILE A 311 -6.37 16.88 14.57
C ILE A 311 -6.82 15.48 14.14
N ALA A 312 -7.54 14.76 15.00
CA ALA A 312 -8.02 13.42 14.66
C ALA A 312 -8.99 13.44 13.45
N LEU A 313 -9.90 14.41 13.38
CA LEU A 313 -10.84 14.56 12.28
C LEU A 313 -10.19 15.04 10.96
N GLY A 314 -9.04 15.71 11.03
CA GLY A 314 -8.30 16.17 9.85
C GLY A 314 -7.48 15.08 9.15
N VAL A 315 -7.04 14.05 9.89
CA VAL A 315 -6.23 12.94 9.33
C VAL A 315 -6.90 12.24 8.13
N PRO A 316 -8.20 11.89 8.16
CA PRO A 316 -8.89 11.33 6.99
C PRO A 316 -8.79 12.21 5.74
N GLY A 317 -8.94 13.53 5.89
CA GLY A 317 -8.83 14.48 4.78
C GLY A 317 -7.44 14.47 4.15
N ALA A 318 -6.39 14.46 4.98
CA ALA A 318 -5.01 14.37 4.52
C ALA A 318 -4.69 13.03 3.83
N ILE A 319 -5.21 11.91 4.35
CA ILE A 319 -5.07 10.57 3.74
C ILE A 319 -5.75 10.55 2.36
N LEU A 320 -6.97 11.06 2.26
CA LEU A 320 -7.70 11.12 0.98
C LEU A 320 -7.00 12.02 -0.04
N ALA A 321 -6.42 13.14 0.41
CA ALA A 321 -5.65 14.03 -0.46
C ALA A 321 -4.36 13.36 -0.97
N GLU A 322 -3.60 12.68 -0.10
CA GLU A 322 -2.45 11.86 -0.52
C GLU A 322 -2.88 10.79 -1.53
N ALA A 323 -3.93 10.04 -1.21
CA ALA A 323 -4.41 8.96 -2.06
C ALA A 323 -4.85 9.49 -3.44
N GLY A 324 -5.51 10.65 -3.49
CA GLY A 324 -5.91 11.31 -4.72
C GLY A 324 -4.72 11.75 -5.58
N ILE A 325 -3.71 12.40 -4.99
CA ILE A 325 -2.50 12.82 -5.71
C ILE A 325 -1.70 11.60 -6.20
N SER A 326 -1.58 10.59 -5.36
CA SER A 326 -0.91 9.33 -5.70
C SER A 326 -1.64 8.58 -6.80
N PHE A 327 -2.97 8.54 -6.75
CA PHE A 327 -3.83 7.96 -7.79
C PHE A 327 -3.64 8.65 -9.15
N LEU A 328 -3.46 9.96 -9.15
CA LEU A 328 -3.16 10.76 -10.36
C LEU A 328 -1.71 10.60 -10.86
N GLY A 329 -0.86 9.82 -10.17
CA GLY A 329 0.53 9.58 -10.58
C GLY A 329 1.49 10.72 -10.26
N LEU A 330 1.09 11.64 -9.37
CA LEU A 330 1.85 12.83 -9.03
C LEU A 330 2.72 12.66 -7.77
N SER A 331 2.60 11.55 -7.05
CA SER A 331 3.50 11.17 -5.95
C SER A 331 4.75 10.43 -6.42
N ASP A 332 5.72 10.24 -5.52
CA ASP A 332 6.95 9.49 -5.79
C ASP A 332 6.63 8.04 -6.21
N PRO A 333 7.00 7.62 -7.44
CA PRO A 333 6.76 6.25 -7.90
C PRO A 333 7.55 5.19 -7.13
N ARG A 334 8.57 5.56 -6.35
CA ARG A 334 9.36 4.65 -5.51
C ARG A 334 8.68 4.33 -4.18
N ILE A 335 7.71 5.15 -3.77
CA ILE A 335 7.03 5.02 -2.50
C ILE A 335 5.77 4.19 -2.70
N ILE A 336 5.67 3.09 -1.95
CA ILE A 336 4.48 2.24 -1.93
C ILE A 336 3.46 2.87 -0.99
N SER A 337 2.42 3.49 -1.55
CA SER A 337 1.23 3.95 -0.82
C SER A 337 -0.03 3.29 -1.39
N TRP A 338 -1.13 3.31 -0.63
CA TRP A 338 -2.39 2.76 -1.13
C TRP A 338 -2.93 3.54 -2.34
N GLY A 339 -2.75 4.87 -2.38
CA GLY A 339 -3.04 5.66 -3.58
C GLY A 339 -2.19 5.24 -4.78
N ARG A 340 -0.91 4.90 -4.56
CA ARG A 340 -0.02 4.41 -5.62
C ARG A 340 -0.44 3.03 -6.13
N MET A 341 -0.86 2.13 -5.25
CA MET A 341 -1.42 0.83 -5.65
C MET A 341 -2.64 1.01 -6.55
N LEU A 342 -3.54 1.95 -6.22
CA LEU A 342 -4.71 2.26 -7.04
C LEU A 342 -4.31 2.88 -8.40
N HIS A 343 -3.31 3.77 -8.43
CA HIS A 343 -2.78 4.32 -9.67
C HIS A 343 -2.28 3.21 -10.61
N GLU A 344 -1.54 2.25 -10.06
CA GLU A 344 -0.96 1.16 -10.83
C GLU A 344 -2.03 0.18 -11.31
N ALA A 345 -3.01 -0.14 -10.48
CA ALA A 345 -4.17 -0.93 -10.90
C ALA A 345 -4.92 -0.25 -12.06
N HIS A 346 -5.15 1.07 -11.96
CA HIS A 346 -5.83 1.83 -13.01
C HIS A 346 -5.00 1.93 -14.30
N SER A 347 -3.73 2.29 -14.19
CA SER A 347 -2.88 2.61 -15.35
C SER A 347 -2.42 1.39 -16.14
N PHE A 348 -2.36 0.21 -15.50
CA PHE A 348 -1.84 -1.02 -16.12
C PHE A 348 -2.92 -2.07 -16.41
N GLY A 349 -4.19 -1.68 -16.49
CA GLY A 349 -5.24 -2.54 -17.02
C GLY A 349 -5.79 -3.59 -16.05
N ALA A 350 -5.71 -3.36 -14.73
CA ALA A 350 -6.38 -4.24 -13.77
C ALA A 350 -7.90 -4.27 -14.00
N PHE A 351 -8.49 -3.15 -14.45
CA PHE A 351 -9.91 -3.07 -14.83
C PHE A 351 -10.24 -3.95 -16.04
N THR A 352 -9.41 -3.93 -17.08
CA THR A 352 -9.64 -4.73 -18.29
C THR A 352 -9.42 -6.22 -18.05
N GLN A 353 -8.52 -6.59 -17.12
CA GLN A 353 -8.26 -7.97 -16.75
C GLN A 353 -9.20 -8.51 -15.66
N GLY A 354 -10.08 -7.68 -15.09
CA GLY A 354 -10.93 -8.07 -13.96
C GLY A 354 -10.16 -8.37 -12.67
N ALA A 355 -8.94 -7.83 -12.52
CA ALA A 355 -8.06 -8.04 -11.38
C ALA A 355 -8.48 -7.19 -10.16
N TRP A 356 -9.70 -7.41 -9.68
CA TRP A 356 -10.32 -6.65 -8.57
C TRP A 356 -9.50 -6.70 -7.28
N TRP A 357 -8.71 -7.76 -7.07
CA TRP A 357 -7.84 -7.93 -5.91
C TRP A 357 -6.70 -6.90 -5.85
N MET A 358 -6.42 -6.17 -6.93
CA MET A 358 -5.51 -5.02 -6.91
C MET A 358 -6.17 -3.72 -6.40
N LEU A 359 -7.51 -3.61 -6.50
CA LEU A 359 -8.24 -2.38 -6.20
C LEU A 359 -8.87 -2.40 -4.81
N ILE A 360 -9.53 -3.51 -4.46
CA ILE A 360 -10.31 -3.62 -3.23
C ILE A 360 -9.41 -3.48 -1.98
N PRO A 361 -8.26 -4.15 -1.87
CA PRO A 361 -7.42 -4.04 -0.67
C PRO A 361 -6.99 -2.60 -0.35
N PRO A 362 -6.32 -1.83 -1.24
CA PRO A 362 -5.93 -0.46 -0.91
C PRO A 362 -7.13 0.45 -0.63
N GLY A 363 -8.26 0.27 -1.32
CA GLY A 363 -9.50 1.02 -1.04
C GLY A 363 -10.09 0.75 0.34
N LEU A 364 -10.12 -0.53 0.76
CA LEU A 364 -10.54 -0.93 2.11
C LEU A 364 -9.57 -0.41 3.17
N GLY A 365 -8.26 -0.42 2.90
CA GLY A 365 -7.25 0.16 3.79
C GLY A 365 -7.50 1.64 4.06
N ILE A 366 -7.67 2.45 2.99
CA ILE A 366 -7.95 3.89 3.11
C ILE A 366 -9.23 4.11 3.91
N THR A 367 -10.30 3.38 3.59
CA THR A 367 -11.59 3.47 4.27
C THR A 367 -11.47 3.13 5.76
N LEU A 368 -10.76 2.05 6.08
CA LEU A 368 -10.55 1.61 7.45
C LEU A 368 -9.80 2.66 8.27
N LEU A 369 -8.71 3.24 7.74
CA LEU A 369 -8.00 4.31 8.43
C LEU A 369 -8.88 5.54 8.64
N CYS A 370 -9.65 5.94 7.62
CA CYS A 370 -10.56 7.07 7.75
C CYS A 370 -11.60 6.82 8.86
N LEU A 371 -12.21 5.63 8.91
CA LEU A 371 -13.18 5.28 9.95
C LEU A 371 -12.57 5.25 11.35
N ILE A 372 -11.34 4.74 11.49
CA ILE A 372 -10.60 4.74 12.77
C ILE A 372 -10.41 6.17 13.29
N PHE A 373 -9.89 7.07 12.45
CA PHE A 373 -9.63 8.44 12.87
C PHE A 373 -10.91 9.26 13.07
N LEU A 374 -11.96 9.02 12.27
CA LEU A 374 -13.27 9.64 12.49
C LEU A 374 -13.88 9.22 13.84
N ASP A 375 -13.82 7.94 14.18
CA ASP A 375 -14.32 7.45 15.47
C ASP A 375 -13.52 8.01 16.65
N LEU A 376 -12.19 8.06 16.54
CA LEU A 376 -11.32 8.66 17.55
C LEU A 376 -11.58 10.15 17.71
N GLY A 377 -11.72 10.89 16.61
CA GLY A 377 -12.02 12.32 16.63
C GLY A 377 -13.35 12.62 17.30
N LYS A 378 -14.40 11.88 16.93
CA LYS A 378 -15.72 11.99 17.58
C LYS A 378 -15.65 11.70 19.08
N PHE A 379 -14.90 10.67 19.48
CA PHE A 379 -14.72 10.39 20.91
C PHE A 379 -14.04 11.53 21.66
N LEU A 380 -13.00 12.13 21.07
CA LEU A 380 -12.32 13.27 21.67
C LEU A 380 -13.28 14.45 21.80
N GLU A 381 -14.06 14.74 20.76
CA GLU A 381 -15.07 15.80 20.76
C GLU A 381 -16.13 15.58 21.86
N GLU A 382 -16.68 14.36 21.97
CA GLU A 382 -17.63 13.95 23.02
C GLU A 382 -17.05 14.14 24.45
N GLN A 383 -15.74 13.99 24.64
CA GLN A 383 -15.15 14.18 25.98
C GLN A 383 -15.06 15.65 26.37
N VAL A 384 -14.93 16.52 25.38
CA VAL A 384 -14.76 17.96 25.54
C VAL A 384 -16.10 18.68 25.64
N ASP A 385 -17.07 18.28 24.81
CA ASP A 385 -18.41 18.86 24.83
C ASP A 385 -19.38 18.03 25.68
N PRO A 386 -19.82 18.52 26.86
CA PRO A 386 -20.79 17.83 27.70
C PRO A 386 -22.19 17.72 27.07
N GLN A 387 -22.57 18.58 26.12
CA GLN A 387 -23.89 18.54 25.47
C GLN A 387 -24.03 17.31 24.55
N LEU A 388 -22.94 16.89 23.90
CA LEU A 388 -22.90 15.68 23.08
C LEU A 388 -23.07 14.39 23.90
N LYS A 389 -22.76 14.41 25.21
CA LYS A 389 -22.95 13.25 26.11
C LYS A 389 -24.43 13.01 26.46
N GLU A 390 -25.25 14.06 26.51
CA GLU A 390 -26.67 13.96 26.88
C GLU A 390 -27.53 13.41 25.73
N ALA A 391 -27.26 13.81 24.49
CA ALA A 391 -28.02 13.39 23.30
C ALA A 391 -27.95 11.87 22.99
N ARG A 392 -26.99 11.14 23.55
CA ARG A 392 -26.82 9.68 23.38
C ARG A 392 -27.43 8.85 24.51
N ARG A 393 -27.80 9.50 25.62
CA ARG A 393 -28.50 8.87 26.76
C ARG A 393 -30.02 8.89 26.58
N LEU A 394 -30.49 9.70 25.65
CA LEU A 394 -31.84 9.67 25.08
C LEU A 394 -31.85 8.73 23.87
#